data_AF-A0A1H1LCP9-F1
#
_entry.id   AF-A0A1H1LCP9-F1
#
_cell.length_a   1.000
_cell.length_b   1.000
_cell.length_c   1.000
_cell.angle_alpha   90.00
_cell.angle_beta   90.00
_cell.angle_gamma   90.00
#
_symmetry.space_group_name_H-M   'P 1'
#
loop_
_entity.id
_entity.type
_entity.pdbx_description
1 polymer ?
#
loop_
_entity_poly.entity_id
_entity_poly.type
_entity_poly.pdbx_seq_one_letter_code
_entity_poly.pdbx_strand_id
1 'polypeptide(L)'
;MSKNLKKILLIVISIFLGCNSEKEFTTIDIKIDNAENEIIFISGYDFQYERKILSNTFRLKDTLSLDQNGYYLLSLGQNSIPLFIKKNEQVEIFIDSKDFPNTVEYSGEINEINTYLLDKRLSKNVDYKLNENDFLPYLNARRKSLLSKTADLRQDFRERENNELKFEYQNSLLLYPQIHSHLTNNPDFTVSENYLAKVENFNYLDTTNFQNSQTYRTTVKSYYEWLAKQKLSKYNGQFKLAYLSEVNKDFQKGETKDQLIKYGLRLGLNLDDSISEINEIVTQAVQDNSFKEEISKTYNALKRLEKGNSAPYFELQNQKGDIVSLKDFKGNPTYIDIWATWCAPCIEEIPSLKKLQKKFPDVNFVSISIDNQNKIADWKKFLDDKNLNESIQLIVFQDETFKNNYGISGIPRFILIDKYGNIIDADAKRPSNPDLEKQLSKL
;
A
#
# COMPACT_ATOMS: atom_id res chain seq x y z
N MET A 1 66.24 -39.10 45.09
CA MET A 1 66.51 -37.65 44.98
C MET A 1 65.66 -37.08 43.84
N SER A 2 64.51 -36.48 44.18
CA SER A 2 64.22 -35.04 44.00
C SER A 2 63.98 -34.64 42.54
N LYS A 3 62.70 -34.66 42.11
CA LYS A 3 61.85 -33.48 41.85
C LYS A 3 62.39 -32.54 40.76
N ASN A 4 61.68 -32.50 39.62
CA ASN A 4 61.20 -31.25 39.01
C ASN A 4 60.27 -31.56 37.82
N LEU A 5 58.99 -31.79 38.15
CA LEU A 5 57.91 -31.78 37.18
C LEU A 5 57.52 -30.31 36.95
N LYS A 6 58.00 -29.69 35.86
CA LYS A 6 57.54 -28.36 35.45
C LYS A 6 56.09 -28.48 34.96
N LYS A 7 55.13 -28.10 35.80
CA LYS A 7 53.74 -27.86 35.39
C LYS A 7 53.74 -26.70 34.39
N ILE A 8 53.49 -27.00 33.11
CA ILE A 8 53.10 -25.99 32.13
C ILE A 8 51.61 -25.75 32.37
N LEU A 9 51.30 -24.65 33.07
CA LEU A 9 49.94 -24.15 33.19
C LEU A 9 49.63 -23.39 31.90
N LEU A 10 48.91 -24.02 30.99
CA LEU A 10 48.36 -23.36 29.81
C LEU A 10 47.18 -22.49 30.29
N ILE A 11 47.46 -21.21 30.56
CA ILE A 11 46.40 -20.21 30.76
C ILE A 11 45.83 -19.94 29.38
N VAL A 12 44.71 -20.60 29.06
CA VAL A 12 43.85 -20.18 27.96
C VAL A 12 43.19 -18.87 28.42
N ILE A 13 43.77 -17.75 28.01
CA ILE A 13 43.09 -16.45 28.08
C ILE A 13 42.02 -16.51 27.00
N SER A 14 40.82 -16.94 27.38
CA SER A 14 39.61 -16.71 26.60
C SER A 14 39.37 -15.21 26.60
N ILE A 15 39.89 -14.52 25.59
CA ILE A 15 39.45 -13.16 25.26
C ILE A 15 38.01 -13.33 24.80
N PHE A 16 37.07 -13.20 25.73
CA PHE A 16 35.71 -12.80 25.39
C PHE A 16 35.85 -11.39 24.79
N LEU A 17 35.97 -11.32 23.47
CA LEU A 17 35.50 -10.18 22.71
C LEU A 17 33.99 -10.17 22.89
N GLY A 18 33.54 -9.69 24.05
CA GLY A 18 32.21 -9.16 24.20
C GLY A 18 32.12 -8.01 23.22
N CYS A 19 31.48 -8.27 22.08
CA CYS A 19 31.04 -7.22 21.18
C CYS A 19 29.97 -6.43 21.94
N ASN A 20 30.39 -5.52 22.82
CA ASN A 20 29.54 -4.49 23.35
C ASN A 20 29.36 -3.49 22.20
N SER A 21 28.52 -3.81 21.22
CA SER A 21 27.93 -2.77 20.41
C SER A 21 27.02 -2.00 21.37
N GLU A 22 27.51 -0.88 21.91
CA GLU A 22 26.64 0.11 22.54
C GLU A 22 25.48 0.31 21.58
N LYS A 23 24.26 -0.02 22.03
CA LYS A 23 23.08 0.21 21.22
C LYS A 23 23.00 1.72 21.01
N GLU A 24 23.21 2.16 19.78
CA GLU A 24 23.08 3.56 19.42
C GLU A 24 21.60 3.94 19.47
N PHE A 25 21.31 5.06 20.12
CA PHE A 25 19.97 5.45 20.50
C PHE A 25 19.74 6.91 20.12
N THR A 26 18.55 7.23 19.60
CA THR A 26 18.13 8.63 19.37
C THR A 26 17.16 9.03 20.46
N THR A 27 17.35 10.17 21.10
CA THR A 27 16.37 10.68 22.08
C THR A 27 15.33 11.55 21.37
N ILE A 28 14.05 11.33 21.67
CA ILE A 28 12.96 12.18 21.22
C ILE A 28 12.32 12.91 22.42
N ASP A 29 12.03 14.20 22.24
CA ASP A 29 11.25 15.03 23.15
C ASP A 29 10.16 15.73 22.33
N ILE A 30 8.94 15.19 22.36
CA ILE A 30 7.80 15.70 21.60
C ILE A 30 6.81 16.31 22.58
N LYS A 31 6.60 17.62 22.49
CA LYS A 31 5.55 18.34 23.20
C LYS A 31 4.37 18.57 22.25
N ILE A 32 3.18 18.14 22.67
CA ILE A 32 1.94 18.32 21.92
C ILE A 32 0.96 19.10 22.79
N ASP A 33 0.40 20.17 22.25
CA ASP A 33 -0.71 20.92 22.84
C ASP A 33 -2.00 20.69 22.01
N ASN A 34 -3.16 20.83 22.66
CA ASN A 34 -4.49 20.66 22.06
C ASN A 34 -4.78 19.29 21.41
N ALA A 35 -4.23 18.19 21.92
CA ALA A 35 -4.45 16.87 21.33
C ALA A 35 -5.87 16.31 21.56
N GLU A 36 -6.38 15.56 20.58
CA GLU A 36 -7.70 14.89 20.60
C GLU A 36 -7.57 13.36 20.51
N ASN A 37 -7.13 12.70 21.61
CA ASN A 37 -7.02 11.22 21.71
C ASN A 37 -6.32 10.54 20.51
N GLU A 38 -5.22 11.12 20.03
CA GLU A 38 -4.48 10.61 18.88
C GLU A 38 -3.34 9.65 19.28
N ILE A 39 -2.74 9.02 18.26
CA ILE A 39 -1.53 8.22 18.38
C ILE A 39 -0.41 8.98 17.67
N ILE A 40 0.72 9.15 18.35
CA ILE A 40 1.99 9.52 17.73
C ILE A 40 2.51 8.27 17.04
N PHE A 41 2.65 8.30 15.72
CA PHE A 41 3.21 7.20 14.95
C PHE A 41 4.42 7.68 14.16
N ILE A 42 5.59 7.11 14.45
CA ILE A 42 6.83 7.34 13.70
C ILE A 42 7.14 6.09 12.90
N SER A 43 7.28 6.22 11.59
CA SER A 43 7.60 5.09 10.71
C SER A 43 8.57 5.47 9.60
N GLY A 44 9.36 4.51 9.14
CA GLY A 44 10.31 4.69 8.05
C GLY A 44 11.19 3.47 7.93
N TYR A 45 11.46 3.03 6.70
CA TYR A 45 12.14 1.76 6.45
C TYR A 45 11.35 0.61 7.12
N ASP A 46 12.01 -0.27 7.88
CA ASP A 46 11.35 -1.34 8.64
C ASP A 46 11.00 -0.92 10.09
N PHE A 47 11.31 0.31 10.47
CA PHE A 47 11.09 0.84 11.81
C PHE A 47 9.66 1.39 11.95
N GLN A 48 9.02 1.03 13.07
CA GLN A 48 7.73 1.57 13.51
C GLN A 48 7.76 1.83 15.00
N TYR A 49 7.18 2.96 15.41
CA TYR A 49 7.07 3.38 16.80
C TYR A 49 5.72 4.05 17.01
N GLU A 50 5.00 3.63 18.04
CA GLU A 50 3.69 4.19 18.39
C GLU A 50 3.61 4.57 19.87
N ARG A 51 2.95 5.69 20.15
CA ARG A 51 2.58 6.09 21.52
C ARG A 51 1.21 6.74 21.54
N LYS A 52 0.39 6.33 22.50
CA LYS A 52 -0.92 6.95 22.73
C LYS A 52 -0.75 8.28 23.45
N ILE A 53 -1.47 9.31 22.98
CA ILE A 53 -1.55 10.59 23.68
C ILE A 53 -2.55 10.46 24.84
N LEU A 54 -2.12 10.84 26.04
CA LEU A 54 -2.85 10.59 27.29
C LEU A 54 -3.56 11.84 27.87
N SER A 55 -3.28 13.01 27.32
CA SER A 55 -3.78 14.29 27.82
C SER A 55 -3.78 15.34 26.72
N ASN A 56 -4.56 16.41 26.89
CA ASN A 56 -4.66 17.50 25.91
C ASN A 56 -3.32 18.22 25.68
N THR A 57 -2.58 18.48 26.76
CA THR A 57 -1.15 18.80 26.71
C THR A 57 -0.38 17.56 27.10
N PHE A 58 0.47 17.06 26.21
CA PHE A 58 1.22 15.83 26.37
C PHE A 58 2.70 16.05 26.05
N ARG A 59 3.58 15.44 26.82
CA ARG A 59 5.02 15.45 26.55
C ARG A 59 5.54 14.02 26.52
N LEU A 60 6.07 13.62 25.38
CA LEU A 60 6.74 12.35 25.19
C LEU A 60 8.26 12.57 25.30
N LYS A 61 8.90 11.88 26.23
CA LYS A 61 10.35 11.71 26.23
C LYS A 61 10.65 10.22 26.14
N ASP A 62 11.33 9.81 25.08
CA ASP A 62 11.63 8.41 24.85
C ASP A 62 12.89 8.25 24.01
N THR A 63 13.28 7.00 23.80
CA THR A 63 14.47 6.63 23.06
C THR A 63 14.10 5.71 21.90
N LEU A 64 14.59 6.00 20.70
CA LEU A 64 14.38 5.22 19.50
C LEU A 64 15.62 4.39 19.17
N SER A 65 15.43 3.09 19.00
CA SER A 65 16.42 2.17 18.41
C SER A 65 16.19 2.12 16.91
N LEU A 66 16.86 2.98 16.17
CA LEU A 66 16.67 3.09 14.72
C LEU A 66 17.46 1.99 13.98
N ASP A 67 16.87 1.45 12.92
CA ASP A 67 17.59 0.54 12.02
C ASP A 67 18.64 1.32 11.21
N GLN A 68 18.32 2.54 10.78
CA GLN A 68 19.17 3.37 9.93
C GLN A 68 18.97 4.88 10.14
N ASN A 69 19.93 5.68 9.66
CA ASN A 69 19.80 7.13 9.59
C ASN A 69 19.04 7.52 8.32
N GLY A 70 18.11 8.47 8.40
CA GLY A 70 17.42 8.93 7.20
C GLY A 70 16.06 9.58 7.44
N TYR A 71 15.19 9.40 6.45
CA TYR A 71 13.85 10.00 6.43
C TYR A 71 12.82 9.06 7.04
N TYR A 72 12.06 9.62 7.96
CA TYR A 72 10.93 9.02 8.66
C TYR A 72 9.69 9.91 8.45
N LEU A 73 8.54 9.38 8.83
CA LEU A 73 7.27 10.10 8.89
C LEU A 73 6.79 10.10 10.33
N LEU A 74 6.54 11.28 10.89
CA LEU A 74 5.77 11.46 12.13
C LEU A 74 4.32 11.71 11.74
N SER A 75 3.40 10.91 12.27
CA SER A 75 1.97 11.01 11.99
C SER A 75 1.17 11.26 13.27
N LEU A 76 0.15 12.11 13.12
CA LEU A 76 -0.90 12.39 14.08
C LEU A 76 -2.24 12.30 13.33
N GLY A 77 -3.05 11.31 13.72
CA GLY A 77 -4.30 11.02 13.02
C GLY A 77 -4.06 10.66 11.54
N GLN A 78 -4.69 11.41 10.62
CA GLN A 78 -4.54 11.21 9.17
C GLN A 78 -3.42 12.05 8.54
N ASN A 79 -2.86 12.99 9.30
CA ASN A 79 -1.81 13.87 8.83
C ASN A 79 -0.44 13.30 9.21
N SER A 80 0.58 13.68 8.44
CA SER A 80 1.97 13.32 8.71
C SER A 80 2.88 14.53 8.57
N ILE A 81 4.17 14.40 8.86
CA ILE A 81 5.25 15.32 8.47
C ILE A 81 6.51 14.49 8.19
N PRO A 82 7.37 14.90 7.24
CA PRO A 82 8.69 14.31 7.12
C PRO A 82 9.52 14.62 8.37
N LEU A 83 10.36 13.67 8.75
CA LEU A 83 11.26 13.78 9.89
C LEU A 83 12.60 13.14 9.54
N PHE A 84 13.68 13.90 9.53
CA PHE A 84 15.04 13.38 9.41
C PHE A 84 15.60 13.07 10.78
N ILE A 85 16.00 11.81 10.99
CA ILE A 85 16.55 11.33 12.26
C ILE A 85 17.87 10.60 12.01
N LYS A 86 18.82 10.80 12.93
CA LYS A 86 20.10 10.11 12.97
C LYS A 86 20.34 9.52 14.37
N LYS A 87 20.98 8.35 14.41
CA LYS A 87 21.45 7.70 15.63
C LYS A 87 22.33 8.65 16.46
N ASN A 88 22.16 8.60 17.78
CA ASN A 88 22.88 9.40 18.76
C ASN A 88 22.60 10.92 18.69
N GLU A 89 21.51 11.35 18.06
CA GLU A 89 21.05 12.75 18.07
C GLU A 89 19.80 12.92 18.95
N GLN A 90 19.51 14.17 19.29
CA GLN A 90 18.29 14.56 19.98
C GLN A 90 17.32 15.24 19.03
N VAL A 91 16.06 14.80 19.06
CA VAL A 91 14.94 15.33 18.28
C VAL A 91 13.99 16.03 19.24
N GLU A 92 13.88 17.35 19.13
CA GLU A 92 12.93 18.14 19.91
C GLU A 92 11.87 18.72 18.98
N ILE A 93 10.59 18.42 19.26
CA ILE A 93 9.45 18.81 18.42
C ILE A 93 8.36 19.40 19.30
N PHE A 94 7.87 20.58 18.93
CA PHE A 94 6.63 21.14 19.44
C PHE A 94 5.54 21.06 18.37
N ILE A 95 4.33 20.67 18.77
CA ILE A 95 3.17 20.52 17.90
C ILE A 95 1.94 21.12 18.58
N ASP A 96 1.21 21.98 17.87
CA ASP A 96 -0.18 22.28 18.21
C ASP A 96 -1.11 21.46 17.32
N SER A 97 -1.75 20.42 17.89
CA SER A 97 -2.59 19.48 17.15
C SER A 97 -3.78 20.15 16.45
N LYS A 98 -4.23 21.33 16.88
CA LYS A 98 -5.36 22.05 16.24
C LYS A 98 -5.05 22.50 14.81
N ASP A 99 -3.78 22.73 14.48
CA ASP A 99 -3.34 23.21 13.18
C ASP A 99 -2.13 22.42 12.68
N PHE A 100 -2.07 21.14 13.03
CA PHE A 100 -1.09 20.21 12.47
C PHE A 100 -1.42 19.94 10.99
N PRO A 101 -0.45 20.05 10.06
CA PRO A 101 1.01 20.14 10.25
C PRO A 101 1.63 21.55 10.23
N ASN A 102 0.86 22.63 10.21
CA ASN A 102 1.36 24.00 9.98
C ASN A 102 2.10 24.61 11.19
N THR A 103 1.87 24.10 12.40
CA THR A 103 2.39 24.64 13.67
C THR A 103 3.57 23.89 14.25
N VAL A 104 4.20 23.01 13.46
CA VAL A 104 5.32 22.20 13.95
C VAL A 104 6.57 23.06 14.05
N GLU A 105 7.17 23.06 15.23
CA GLU A 105 8.45 23.72 15.50
C GLU A 105 9.49 22.68 15.90
N TYR A 106 10.69 22.79 15.34
CA TYR A 106 11.82 21.94 15.69
C TYR A 106 12.84 22.71 16.52
N SER A 107 13.59 22.01 17.35
CA SER A 107 14.70 22.59 18.11
C SER A 107 15.85 21.58 18.24
N GLY A 108 16.98 22.04 18.78
CA GLY A 108 18.21 21.25 18.89
C GLY A 108 18.96 21.09 17.57
N GLU A 109 19.78 20.04 17.49
CA GLU A 109 20.78 19.82 16.43
C GLU A 109 20.19 19.55 15.04
N ILE A 110 18.92 19.13 14.99
CA ILE A 110 18.24 18.75 13.75
C ILE A 110 17.25 19.80 13.24
N ASN A 111 17.16 20.95 13.93
CA ASN A 111 16.15 21.98 13.69
C ASN A 111 16.13 22.43 12.22
N GLU A 112 17.28 22.89 11.70
CA GLU A 112 17.35 23.46 10.35
C GLU A 112 16.96 22.46 9.25
N ILE A 113 17.38 21.20 9.41
CA ILE A 113 17.06 20.13 8.45
C ILE A 113 15.56 19.84 8.44
N ASN A 114 14.96 19.68 9.62
CA ASN A 114 13.55 19.32 9.71
C ASN A 114 12.64 20.49 9.37
N THR A 115 13.05 21.71 9.68
CA THR A 115 12.39 22.93 9.19
C THR A 115 12.40 22.99 7.67
N TYR A 116 13.54 22.73 7.01
CA TYR A 116 13.60 22.64 5.55
C TYR A 116 12.64 21.57 4.99
N LEU A 117 12.58 20.39 5.62
CA LEU A 117 11.70 19.31 5.17
C LEU A 117 10.22 19.64 5.33
N LEU A 118 9.85 20.30 6.44
CA LEU A 118 8.50 20.80 6.67
C LEU A 118 8.14 21.89 5.64
N ASP A 119 9.00 22.87 5.42
CA ASP A 119 8.80 23.92 4.42
C ASP A 119 8.62 23.33 3.01
N LYS A 120 9.43 22.32 2.66
CA LYS A 120 9.30 21.61 1.39
C LYS A 120 7.96 20.89 1.29
N ARG A 121 7.51 20.23 2.36
CA ARG A 121 6.19 19.57 2.43
C ARG A 121 5.05 20.57 2.25
N LEU A 122 5.10 21.72 2.91
CA LEU A 122 4.07 22.75 2.88
C LEU A 122 4.11 23.60 1.60
N SER A 123 5.18 23.50 0.80
CA SER A 123 5.30 24.21 -0.47
C SER A 123 4.24 23.79 -1.49
N LYS A 124 3.94 24.68 -2.45
CA LYS A 124 3.00 24.40 -3.55
C LYS A 124 3.36 23.08 -4.25
N ASN A 125 2.37 22.22 -4.44
CA ASN A 125 2.49 20.98 -5.22
C ASN A 125 2.98 21.23 -6.66
N VAL A 126 3.53 20.20 -7.28
CA VAL A 126 3.93 20.21 -8.70
C VAL A 126 2.73 20.56 -9.58
N ASP A 127 2.90 21.53 -10.47
CA ASP A 127 1.85 21.96 -11.40
C ASP A 127 1.83 21.09 -12.65
N TYR A 128 1.06 20.00 -12.59
CA TYR A 128 0.89 19.07 -13.71
C TYR A 128 0.00 19.61 -14.83
N LYS A 129 -0.59 20.82 -14.71
CA LYS A 129 -1.41 21.42 -15.79
C LYS A 129 -0.57 22.17 -16.83
N LEU A 130 0.69 22.45 -16.54
CA LEU A 130 1.63 23.03 -17.51
C LEU A 130 1.75 22.10 -18.73
N ASN A 131 1.88 22.68 -19.93
CA ASN A 131 2.20 21.90 -21.12
C ASN A 131 3.65 21.39 -21.06
N GLU A 132 4.03 20.49 -21.97
CA GLU A 132 5.34 19.83 -21.91
C GLU A 132 6.52 20.82 -21.97
N ASN A 133 6.41 21.86 -22.80
CA ASN A 133 7.46 22.86 -22.99
C ASN A 133 7.72 23.69 -21.72
N ASP A 134 6.68 23.92 -20.92
CA ASP A 134 6.77 24.69 -19.67
C ASP A 134 7.03 23.79 -18.45
N PHE A 135 6.61 22.53 -18.50
CA PHE A 135 6.70 21.60 -17.37
C PHE A 135 8.14 21.23 -17.02
N LEU A 136 8.98 20.92 -18.02
CA LEU A 136 10.38 20.57 -17.78
C LEU A 136 11.20 21.74 -17.20
N PRO A 137 11.16 22.98 -17.74
CA PRO A 137 11.78 24.14 -17.10
C PRO A 137 11.26 24.39 -15.68
N TYR A 138 9.95 24.26 -15.46
CA TYR A 138 9.34 24.41 -14.13
C TYR A 138 9.92 23.41 -13.12
N LEU A 139 9.97 22.11 -13.46
CA LEU A 139 10.53 21.09 -12.57
C LEU A 139 12.02 21.34 -12.27
N ASN A 140 12.79 21.75 -13.27
CA ASN A 140 14.21 22.07 -13.08
C ASN A 140 14.39 23.29 -12.16
N ALA A 141 13.60 24.35 -12.36
CA ALA A 141 13.63 25.54 -11.51
C ALA A 141 13.24 25.21 -10.06
N ARG A 142 12.18 24.40 -9.87
CA ARG A 142 11.75 23.91 -8.56
C ARG A 142 12.87 23.14 -7.86
N ARG A 143 13.47 22.16 -8.53
CA ARG A 143 14.58 21.36 -7.97
C ARG A 143 15.78 22.23 -7.61
N LYS A 144 16.17 23.17 -8.48
CA LYS A 144 17.27 24.11 -8.22
C LYS A 144 16.98 25.00 -7.01
N SER A 145 15.75 25.50 -6.88
CA SER A 145 15.32 26.30 -5.73
C SER A 145 15.41 25.50 -4.43
N LEU A 146 14.89 24.27 -4.40
CA LEU A 146 14.97 23.41 -3.22
C LEU A 146 16.43 23.10 -2.85
N LEU A 147 17.27 22.75 -3.82
CA LEU A 147 18.69 22.48 -3.57
C LEU A 147 19.44 23.72 -3.06
N SER A 148 19.09 24.92 -3.51
CA SER A 148 19.72 26.15 -2.99
C SER A 148 19.40 26.41 -1.52
N LYS A 149 18.24 25.98 -1.04
CA LYS A 149 17.85 26.10 0.38
C LYS A 149 18.58 25.13 1.30
N THR A 150 19.28 24.14 0.75
CA THR A 150 20.06 23.21 1.56
C THR A 150 21.50 23.66 1.74
N ALA A 151 21.95 24.76 1.14
CA ALA A 151 23.36 25.15 1.05
C ALA A 151 24.09 25.18 2.41
N ASP A 152 23.44 25.69 3.45
CA ASP A 152 24.01 25.82 4.79
C ASP A 152 23.76 24.60 5.70
N LEU A 153 22.96 23.63 5.24
CA LEU A 153 22.66 22.41 5.99
C LEU A 153 23.85 21.44 5.99
N ARG A 154 23.85 20.47 6.90
CA ARG A 154 24.92 19.46 7.02
C ARG A 154 25.22 18.74 5.70
N GLN A 155 26.49 18.50 5.42
CA GLN A 155 26.93 17.93 4.13
C GLN A 155 26.30 16.56 3.83
N ASP A 156 26.24 15.67 4.83
CA ASP A 156 25.64 14.34 4.70
C ASP A 156 24.15 14.42 4.32
N PHE A 157 23.42 15.37 4.91
CA PHE A 157 22.04 15.67 4.52
C PHE A 157 21.95 16.24 3.10
N ARG A 158 22.78 17.24 2.75
CA ARG A 158 22.76 17.87 1.40
C ARG A 158 22.97 16.86 0.28
N GLU A 159 23.93 15.96 0.45
CA GLU A 159 24.24 14.91 -0.54
C GLU A 159 23.05 13.96 -0.73
N ARG A 160 22.44 13.52 0.38
CA ARG A 160 21.25 12.67 0.37
C ARG A 160 20.06 13.39 -0.28
N GLU A 161 19.77 14.62 0.14
CA GLU A 161 18.65 15.41 -0.37
C GLU A 161 18.81 15.72 -1.86
N ASN A 162 20.02 15.96 -2.36
CA ASN A 162 20.25 16.10 -3.79
C ASN A 162 19.85 14.83 -4.57
N ASN A 163 20.06 13.64 -4.00
CA ASN A 163 19.63 12.38 -4.61
C ASN A 163 18.10 12.21 -4.51
N GLU A 164 17.49 12.48 -3.36
CA GLU A 164 16.04 12.46 -3.21
C GLU A 164 15.34 13.40 -4.20
N LEU A 165 15.84 14.63 -4.37
CA LEU A 165 15.31 15.58 -5.34
C LEU A 165 15.47 15.12 -6.80
N LYS A 166 16.50 14.31 -7.13
CA LYS A 166 16.59 13.67 -8.46
C LYS A 166 15.50 12.63 -8.63
N PHE A 167 15.22 11.84 -7.60
CA PHE A 167 14.20 10.80 -7.62
C PHE A 167 12.79 11.41 -7.69
N GLU A 168 12.52 12.47 -6.93
CA GLU A 168 11.27 13.23 -7.03
C GLU A 168 11.05 13.83 -8.42
N TYR A 169 12.11 14.41 -9.00
CA TYR A 169 12.08 14.90 -10.38
C TYR A 169 11.70 13.78 -11.35
N GLN A 170 12.36 12.63 -11.23
CA GLN A 170 12.11 11.48 -12.10
C GLN A 170 10.69 10.93 -11.94
N ASN A 171 10.21 10.80 -10.70
CA ASN A 171 8.85 10.37 -10.42
C ASN A 171 7.82 11.35 -10.99
N SER A 172 8.09 12.66 -10.92
CA SER A 172 7.23 13.67 -11.55
C SER A 172 7.18 13.49 -13.07
N LEU A 173 8.28 13.10 -13.71
CA LEU A 173 8.29 12.82 -15.14
C LEU A 173 7.39 11.62 -15.50
N LEU A 174 7.43 10.56 -14.69
CA LEU A 174 6.62 9.36 -14.88
C LEU A 174 5.12 9.61 -14.74
N LEU A 175 4.74 10.42 -13.76
CA LEU A 175 3.34 10.70 -13.43
C LEU A 175 2.70 11.73 -14.37
N TYR A 176 3.51 12.64 -14.93
CA TYR A 176 3.01 13.79 -15.69
C TYR A 176 2.03 13.44 -16.81
N PRO A 177 2.28 12.48 -17.74
CA PRO A 177 1.35 12.24 -18.84
C PRO A 177 -0.07 11.89 -18.37
N GLN A 178 -0.17 11.02 -17.36
CA GLN A 178 -1.46 10.58 -16.82
C GLN A 178 -2.15 11.68 -16.02
N ILE A 179 -1.42 12.38 -15.14
CA ILE A 179 -1.99 13.44 -14.32
C ILE A 179 -2.40 14.64 -15.21
N HIS A 180 -1.56 15.03 -16.16
CA HIS A 180 -1.84 16.12 -17.10
C HIS A 180 -3.10 15.81 -17.93
N SER A 181 -3.15 14.61 -18.53
CA SER A 181 -4.32 14.12 -19.28
C SER A 181 -5.61 14.25 -18.47
N HIS A 182 -5.59 13.78 -17.21
CA HIS A 182 -6.75 13.85 -16.34
C HIS A 182 -7.12 15.30 -15.97
N LEU A 183 -6.16 16.12 -15.53
CA LEU A 183 -6.41 17.49 -15.08
C LEU A 183 -6.83 18.44 -16.21
N THR A 184 -6.48 18.11 -17.46
CA THR A 184 -6.84 18.88 -18.66
C THR A 184 -8.03 18.30 -19.42
N ASN A 185 -8.61 17.18 -18.95
CA ASN A 185 -9.65 16.43 -19.64
C ASN A 185 -9.27 16.05 -21.08
N ASN A 186 -8.00 15.71 -21.31
CA ASN A 186 -7.47 15.32 -22.61
C ASN A 186 -6.96 13.87 -22.57
N PRO A 187 -7.83 12.85 -22.78
CA PRO A 187 -7.47 11.44 -22.68
C PRO A 187 -6.44 11.00 -23.73
N ASP A 188 -6.35 11.71 -24.86
CA ASP A 188 -5.45 11.39 -25.98
C ASP A 188 -4.09 12.09 -25.87
N PHE A 189 -3.83 12.77 -24.73
CA PHE A 189 -2.56 13.45 -24.50
C PHE A 189 -1.38 12.48 -24.52
N THR A 190 -0.36 12.81 -25.31
CA THR A 190 0.92 12.10 -25.38
C THR A 190 2.06 13.08 -25.20
N VAL A 191 3.21 12.57 -24.75
CA VAL A 191 4.46 13.33 -24.60
C VAL A 191 5.40 13.04 -25.76
N SER A 192 6.33 13.95 -26.03
CA SER A 192 7.30 13.80 -27.12
C SER A 192 8.29 12.65 -26.89
N GLU A 193 8.89 12.15 -27.97
CA GLU A 193 9.98 11.15 -27.88
C GLU A 193 11.15 11.63 -27.03
N ASN A 194 11.48 12.93 -27.11
CA ASN A 194 12.52 13.54 -26.28
C ASN A 194 12.20 13.50 -24.79
N TYR A 195 10.92 13.60 -24.45
CA TYR A 195 10.45 13.43 -23.07
C TYR A 195 10.60 11.97 -22.63
N LEU A 196 10.15 11.02 -23.46
CA LEU A 196 10.26 9.58 -23.18
C LEU A 196 11.72 9.15 -22.95
N ALA A 197 12.65 9.66 -23.75
CA ALA A 197 14.08 9.39 -23.57
C ALA A 197 14.61 9.84 -22.20
N LYS A 198 14.03 10.89 -21.58
CA LYS A 198 14.40 11.30 -20.20
C LYS A 198 13.86 10.34 -19.15
N VAL A 199 12.70 9.74 -19.41
CA VAL A 199 12.13 8.70 -18.56
C VAL A 199 13.00 7.44 -18.64
N GLU A 200 13.38 7.01 -19.84
CA GLU A 200 14.08 5.75 -20.07
C GLU A 200 15.56 5.77 -19.63
N ASN A 201 16.25 6.91 -19.77
CA ASN A 201 17.68 7.03 -19.45
C ASN A 201 18.02 7.16 -17.95
N PHE A 202 17.06 6.88 -17.07
CA PHE A 202 17.30 6.87 -15.63
C PHE A 202 17.62 5.45 -15.15
N ASN A 203 18.57 5.31 -14.22
CA ASN A 203 18.89 4.00 -13.64
C ASN A 203 17.83 3.60 -12.62
N TYR A 204 16.90 2.72 -13.00
CA TYR A 204 15.88 2.14 -12.11
C TYR A 204 16.31 0.82 -11.45
N LEU A 205 17.49 0.31 -11.81
CA LEU A 205 17.97 -1.01 -11.38
C LEU A 205 18.90 -0.94 -10.16
N ASP A 206 19.16 0.27 -9.63
CA ASP A 206 19.98 0.47 -8.44
C ASP A 206 19.28 -0.05 -7.17
N THR A 207 19.64 -1.27 -6.75
CA THR A 207 19.10 -1.91 -5.54
C THR A 207 19.58 -1.23 -4.26
N THR A 208 20.73 -0.53 -4.28
CA THR A 208 21.25 0.19 -3.11
C THR A 208 20.39 1.41 -2.83
N ASN A 209 20.06 2.20 -3.86
CA ASN A 209 19.11 3.30 -3.71
C ASN A 209 17.70 2.79 -3.39
N PHE A 210 17.30 1.63 -3.94
CA PHE A 210 16.03 0.99 -3.57
C PHE A 210 15.95 0.64 -2.09
N GLN A 211 17.02 0.16 -1.46
CA GLN A 211 16.99 -0.13 -0.02
C GLN A 211 17.03 1.16 0.82
N ASN A 212 17.77 2.17 0.38
CA ASN A 212 18.09 3.33 1.22
C ASN A 212 17.17 4.56 1.04
N SER A 213 16.35 4.61 -0.02
CA SER A 213 15.51 5.75 -0.37
C SER A 213 14.06 5.33 -0.66
N GLN A 214 13.12 5.79 0.17
CA GLN A 214 11.69 5.60 -0.07
C GLN A 214 11.23 6.29 -1.36
N THR A 215 11.81 7.43 -1.70
CA THR A 215 11.51 8.17 -2.93
C THR A 215 11.97 7.39 -4.15
N TYR A 216 13.18 6.82 -4.12
CA TYR A 216 13.66 5.96 -5.21
C TYR A 216 12.77 4.71 -5.35
N ARG A 217 12.41 4.04 -4.25
CA ARG A 217 11.45 2.91 -4.30
C ARG A 217 10.15 3.29 -4.98
N THR A 218 9.59 4.44 -4.61
CA THR A 218 8.35 4.97 -5.20
C THR A 218 8.54 5.24 -6.69
N THR A 219 9.68 5.83 -7.06
CA THR A 219 10.05 6.11 -8.46
C THR A 219 10.14 4.83 -9.30
N VAL A 220 10.79 3.79 -8.78
CA VAL A 220 10.90 2.49 -9.47
C VAL A 220 9.53 1.83 -9.62
N LYS A 221 8.68 1.88 -8.58
CA LYS A 221 7.29 1.38 -8.67
C LYS A 221 6.51 2.10 -9.77
N SER A 222 6.56 3.44 -9.81
CA SER A 222 5.93 4.26 -10.86
C SER A 222 6.50 3.92 -12.24
N TYR A 223 7.80 3.65 -12.36
CA TYR A 223 8.43 3.26 -13.60
C TYR A 223 7.88 1.94 -14.14
N TYR A 224 7.77 0.89 -13.31
CA TYR A 224 7.21 -0.38 -13.78
C TYR A 224 5.71 -0.29 -14.07
N GLU A 225 4.96 0.57 -13.38
CA GLU A 225 3.57 0.85 -13.75
C GLU A 225 3.47 1.57 -15.11
N TRP A 226 4.34 2.55 -15.37
CA TRP A 226 4.44 3.21 -16.66
C TRP A 226 4.85 2.22 -17.76
N LEU A 227 5.90 1.43 -17.53
CA LEU A 227 6.43 0.46 -18.49
C LEU A 227 5.40 -0.61 -18.84
N ALA A 228 4.66 -1.11 -17.85
CA ALA A 228 3.58 -2.06 -18.05
C ALA A 228 2.46 -1.49 -18.94
N LYS A 229 2.12 -0.21 -18.80
CA LYS A 229 1.16 0.47 -19.69
C LYS A 229 1.68 0.57 -21.11
N GLN A 230 2.95 0.95 -21.29
CA GLN A 230 3.56 1.05 -22.62
C GLN A 230 3.61 -0.30 -23.34
N LYS A 231 3.77 -1.39 -22.58
CA LYS A 231 3.86 -2.75 -23.12
C LYS A 231 2.56 -3.52 -23.05
N LEU A 232 1.43 -2.88 -22.72
CA LEU A 232 0.18 -3.57 -22.41
C LEU A 232 -0.32 -4.46 -23.55
N SER A 233 -0.14 -4.02 -24.81
CA SER A 233 -0.50 -4.79 -26.00
C SER A 233 0.30 -6.09 -26.16
N LYS A 234 1.58 -6.11 -25.76
CA LYS A 234 2.43 -7.30 -25.75
C LYS A 234 1.90 -8.39 -24.81
N TYR A 235 1.15 -7.99 -23.79
CA TYR A 235 0.59 -8.87 -22.77
C TYR A 235 -0.94 -9.00 -22.90
N ASN A 236 -1.49 -8.85 -24.12
CA ASN A 236 -2.92 -9.02 -24.40
C ASN A 236 -3.85 -8.19 -23.49
N GLY A 237 -3.43 -6.99 -23.07
CA GLY A 237 -4.23 -6.16 -22.15
C GLY A 237 -4.03 -6.47 -20.67
N GLN A 238 -3.20 -7.46 -20.31
CA GLN A 238 -3.03 -7.92 -18.92
C GLN A 238 -1.98 -7.09 -18.18
N PHE A 239 -2.43 -6.02 -17.52
CA PHE A 239 -1.53 -5.07 -16.84
C PHE A 239 -0.69 -5.72 -15.73
N LYS A 240 -1.30 -6.57 -14.88
CA LYS A 240 -0.57 -7.25 -13.78
C LYS A 240 0.52 -8.15 -14.35
N LEU A 241 0.21 -8.92 -15.39
CA LEU A 241 1.21 -9.76 -16.06
C LEU A 241 2.33 -8.92 -16.66
N ALA A 242 2.01 -7.84 -17.38
CA ALA A 242 3.00 -6.94 -17.95
C ALA A 242 3.96 -6.38 -16.89
N TYR A 243 3.41 -5.89 -15.78
CA TYR A 243 4.19 -5.36 -14.66
C TYR A 243 5.12 -6.43 -14.08
N LEU A 244 4.57 -7.60 -13.71
CA LEU A 244 5.35 -8.65 -13.04
C LEU A 244 6.41 -9.26 -13.96
N SER A 245 6.09 -9.45 -15.24
CA SER A 245 7.04 -9.99 -16.22
C SER A 245 8.22 -9.06 -16.47
N GLU A 246 7.99 -7.75 -16.56
CA GLU A 246 9.09 -6.78 -16.74
C GLU A 246 9.93 -6.63 -15.46
N VAL A 247 9.31 -6.63 -14.27
CA VAL A 247 10.07 -6.70 -13.00
C VAL A 247 10.89 -7.99 -12.90
N ASN A 248 10.30 -9.13 -13.26
CA ASN A 248 10.98 -10.42 -13.18
C ASN A 248 12.19 -10.50 -14.11
N LYS A 249 12.08 -9.89 -15.31
CA LYS A 249 13.15 -9.81 -16.30
C LYS A 249 14.33 -8.98 -15.80
N ASP A 250 14.06 -7.82 -15.20
CA ASP A 250 15.10 -6.82 -14.93
C ASP A 250 15.82 -7.02 -13.59
N PHE A 251 15.13 -7.55 -12.58
CA PHE A 251 15.75 -7.81 -11.27
C PHE A 251 16.19 -9.26 -11.14
N GLN A 252 17.25 -9.49 -10.37
CA GLN A 252 17.58 -10.83 -9.89
C GLN A 252 16.71 -11.19 -8.68
N LYS A 253 16.63 -12.48 -8.35
CA LYS A 253 15.92 -12.96 -7.16
C LYS A 253 16.55 -12.34 -5.91
N GLY A 254 15.75 -11.60 -5.13
CA GLY A 254 16.23 -10.79 -4.01
C GLY A 254 15.13 -9.90 -3.44
N GLU A 255 15.43 -9.23 -2.33
CA GLU A 255 14.48 -8.40 -1.59
C GLU A 255 13.81 -7.31 -2.46
N THR A 256 14.58 -6.61 -3.32
CA THR A 256 14.03 -5.61 -4.24
C THR A 256 12.98 -6.21 -5.18
N LYS A 257 13.25 -7.38 -5.77
CA LYS A 257 12.28 -8.07 -6.63
C LYS A 257 11.04 -8.44 -5.82
N ASP A 258 11.20 -9.02 -4.64
CA ASP A 258 10.09 -9.42 -3.78
C ASP A 258 9.18 -8.24 -3.45
N GLN A 259 9.74 -7.10 -3.05
CA GLN A 259 8.98 -5.89 -2.75
C GLN A 259 8.23 -5.35 -3.98
N LEU A 260 8.85 -5.38 -5.17
CA LEU A 260 8.21 -4.94 -6.41
C LEU A 260 7.10 -5.88 -6.87
N ILE A 261 7.30 -7.19 -6.78
CA ILE A 261 6.29 -8.22 -7.11
C ILE A 261 5.10 -8.11 -6.15
N LYS A 262 5.35 -8.00 -4.84
CA LYS A 262 4.31 -7.75 -3.82
C LYS A 262 3.52 -6.48 -4.14
N TYR A 263 4.20 -5.40 -4.51
CA TYR A 263 3.54 -4.16 -4.91
C TYR A 263 2.67 -4.33 -6.17
N GLY A 264 3.12 -5.10 -7.16
CA GLY A 264 2.33 -5.41 -8.36
C GLY A 264 1.07 -6.23 -8.07
N LEU A 265 1.08 -7.01 -6.98
CA LEU A 265 -0.03 -7.85 -6.52
C LEU A 265 -0.81 -7.25 -5.34
N ARG A 266 -0.56 -6.00 -4.96
CA ARG A 266 -1.21 -5.34 -3.80
C ARG A 266 -2.74 -5.28 -3.87
N LEU A 267 -3.32 -5.42 -5.06
CA LEU A 267 -4.77 -5.47 -5.32
C LEU A 267 -5.27 -6.90 -5.56
N GLY A 268 -4.54 -7.91 -5.08
CA GLY A 268 -4.90 -9.32 -5.18
C GLY A 268 -4.68 -9.93 -6.58
N LEU A 269 -5.09 -11.20 -6.71
CA LEU A 269 -5.11 -11.93 -7.99
C LEU A 269 -6.49 -11.86 -8.66
N ASN A 270 -6.48 -11.85 -9.99
CA ASN A 270 -7.69 -11.95 -10.80
C ASN A 270 -7.80 -13.36 -11.37
N LEU A 271 -9.02 -13.87 -11.53
CA LEU A 271 -9.25 -15.10 -12.29
C LEU A 271 -9.40 -14.74 -13.77
N ASP A 272 -8.26 -14.59 -14.43
CA ASP A 272 -8.16 -14.35 -15.87
C ASP A 272 -7.08 -15.24 -16.50
N ASP A 273 -6.91 -15.16 -17.82
CA ASP A 273 -5.97 -16.00 -18.57
C ASP A 273 -4.51 -15.87 -18.11
N SER A 274 -4.16 -14.79 -17.40
CA SER A 274 -2.79 -14.55 -16.91
C SER A 274 -2.49 -15.21 -15.56
N ILE A 275 -3.51 -15.69 -14.84
CA ILE A 275 -3.35 -16.12 -13.43
C ILE A 275 -2.31 -17.24 -13.25
N SER A 276 -2.23 -18.18 -14.18
CA SER A 276 -1.27 -19.30 -14.14
C SER A 276 0.17 -18.81 -14.32
N GLU A 277 0.41 -17.90 -15.26
CA GLU A 277 1.74 -17.32 -15.52
C GLU A 277 2.17 -16.42 -14.36
N ILE A 278 1.25 -15.63 -13.79
CA ILE A 278 1.51 -14.84 -12.59
C ILE A 278 1.92 -15.74 -11.42
N ASN A 279 1.21 -16.85 -11.19
CA ASN A 279 1.56 -17.80 -10.15
C ASN A 279 2.94 -18.45 -10.38
N GLU A 280 3.27 -18.77 -11.63
CA GLU A 280 4.60 -19.28 -12.00
C GLU A 280 5.71 -18.26 -11.69
N ILE A 281 5.52 -17.00 -12.09
CA ILE A 281 6.48 -15.92 -11.79
C ILE A 281 6.70 -15.81 -10.29
N VAL A 282 5.64 -15.77 -9.48
CA VAL A 282 5.77 -15.65 -8.02
C VAL A 282 6.51 -16.85 -7.42
N THR A 283 6.09 -18.06 -7.76
CA THR A 283 6.67 -19.29 -7.18
C THR A 283 8.16 -19.45 -7.52
N GLN A 284 8.56 -19.08 -8.73
CA GLN A 284 9.96 -19.18 -9.18
C GLN A 284 10.83 -17.99 -8.72
N ALA A 285 10.33 -16.77 -8.89
CA ALA A 285 11.16 -15.57 -8.84
C ALA A 285 11.29 -14.92 -7.45
N VAL A 286 10.29 -15.11 -6.58
CA VAL A 286 10.29 -14.52 -5.22
C VAL A 286 11.21 -15.31 -4.27
N GLN A 287 11.75 -14.68 -3.22
CA GLN A 287 12.48 -15.36 -2.14
C GLN A 287 11.58 -15.69 -0.94
N ASP A 288 10.69 -14.78 -0.54
CA ASP A 288 9.75 -14.94 0.55
C ASP A 288 8.80 -16.14 0.34
N ASN A 289 9.04 -17.22 1.10
CA ASN A 289 8.22 -18.44 1.03
C ASN A 289 6.80 -18.22 1.56
N SER A 290 6.62 -17.37 2.59
CA SER A 290 5.29 -17.09 3.12
C SER A 290 4.42 -16.42 2.06
N PHE A 291 4.99 -15.45 1.33
CA PHE A 291 4.28 -14.79 0.24
C PHE A 291 3.97 -15.77 -0.91
N LYS A 292 4.90 -16.68 -1.26
CA LYS A 292 4.64 -17.71 -2.29
C LYS A 292 3.49 -18.63 -1.92
N GLU A 293 3.45 -19.08 -0.67
CA GLU A 293 2.41 -19.96 -0.16
C GLU A 293 1.05 -19.25 -0.17
N GLU A 294 1.01 -17.98 0.25
CA GLU A 294 -0.19 -17.13 0.20
C GLU A 294 -0.74 -16.99 -1.23
N ILE A 295 0.14 -16.65 -2.18
CA ILE A 295 -0.24 -16.52 -3.59
C ILE A 295 -0.66 -17.86 -4.18
N SER A 296 0.05 -18.94 -3.90
CA SER A 296 -0.30 -20.29 -4.39
C SER A 296 -1.65 -20.76 -3.83
N LYS A 297 -1.93 -20.48 -2.56
CA LYS A 297 -3.22 -20.76 -1.93
C LYS A 297 -4.35 -19.98 -2.61
N THR A 298 -4.13 -18.69 -2.85
CA THR A 298 -5.10 -17.82 -3.55
C THR A 298 -5.32 -18.28 -4.99
N TYR A 299 -4.26 -18.61 -5.73
CA TYR A 299 -4.33 -19.17 -7.08
C TYR A 299 -5.17 -20.45 -7.10
N ASN A 300 -4.89 -21.41 -6.21
CA ASN A 300 -5.63 -22.66 -6.14
C ASN A 300 -7.11 -22.43 -5.77
N ALA A 301 -7.41 -21.45 -4.93
CA ALA A 301 -8.78 -21.06 -4.61
C ALA A 301 -9.50 -20.49 -5.84
N LEU A 302 -8.89 -19.53 -6.53
CA LEU A 302 -9.46 -18.92 -7.72
C LEU A 302 -9.67 -19.93 -8.85
N LYS A 303 -8.75 -20.88 -9.06
CA LYS A 303 -8.92 -21.98 -10.02
C LYS A 303 -10.14 -22.86 -9.73
N ARG A 304 -10.53 -23.04 -8.46
CA ARG A 304 -11.77 -23.75 -8.12
C ARG A 304 -13.02 -22.95 -8.46
N LEU A 305 -12.90 -21.64 -8.63
CA LEU A 305 -14.00 -20.75 -9.01
C LEU A 305 -14.14 -20.57 -10.52
N GLU A 306 -13.48 -21.39 -11.35
CA GLU A 306 -13.72 -21.35 -12.79
C GLU A 306 -15.19 -21.60 -13.13
N LYS A 307 -15.65 -20.94 -14.20
CA LYS A 307 -17.02 -21.03 -14.68
C LYS A 307 -17.46 -22.50 -14.85
N GLY A 308 -18.61 -22.83 -14.28
CA GLY A 308 -19.21 -24.17 -14.30
C GLY A 308 -18.90 -25.01 -13.06
N ASN A 309 -17.87 -24.67 -12.28
CA ASN A 309 -17.60 -25.36 -11.02
C ASN A 309 -18.62 -24.98 -9.95
N SER A 310 -18.88 -25.89 -9.02
CA SER A 310 -19.70 -25.59 -7.84
C SER A 310 -19.04 -24.51 -6.97
N ALA A 311 -19.80 -23.49 -6.60
CA ALA A 311 -19.36 -22.45 -5.70
C ALA A 311 -19.08 -23.06 -4.31
N PRO A 312 -17.99 -22.66 -3.63
CA PRO A 312 -17.68 -23.17 -2.30
C PRO A 312 -18.81 -22.91 -1.31
N TYR A 313 -19.16 -23.91 -0.51
CA TYR A 313 -20.20 -23.75 0.51
C TYR A 313 -19.79 -22.71 1.56
N PHE A 314 -20.77 -21.94 2.04
CA PHE A 314 -20.62 -21.04 3.18
C PHE A 314 -21.89 -21.02 4.03
N GLU A 315 -21.71 -20.68 5.31
CA GLU A 315 -22.75 -20.35 6.29
C GLU A 315 -22.30 -19.09 7.02
N LEU A 316 -23.10 -18.02 6.93
CA LEU A 316 -22.77 -16.71 7.47
C LEU A 316 -23.96 -16.17 8.24
N GLN A 317 -23.69 -15.31 9.22
CA GLN A 317 -24.76 -14.64 9.96
C GLN A 317 -25.30 -13.45 9.18
N ASN A 318 -26.62 -13.26 9.23
CA ASN A 318 -27.29 -12.07 8.73
C ASN A 318 -27.31 -10.93 9.79
N GLN A 319 -27.88 -9.78 9.44
CA GLN A 319 -28.03 -8.62 10.33
C GLN A 319 -28.86 -8.89 11.61
N LYS A 320 -29.72 -9.91 11.58
CA LYS A 320 -30.56 -10.38 12.71
C LYS A 320 -29.88 -11.42 13.58
N GLY A 321 -28.74 -11.97 13.13
CA GLY A 321 -28.01 -13.06 13.80
C GLY A 321 -28.41 -14.47 13.35
N ASP A 322 -29.31 -14.60 12.37
CA ASP A 322 -29.67 -15.90 11.80
C ASP A 322 -28.56 -16.40 10.88
N ILE A 323 -28.34 -17.71 10.85
CA ILE A 323 -27.42 -18.34 9.92
C ILE A 323 -28.09 -18.48 8.56
N VAL A 324 -27.42 -17.98 7.52
CA VAL A 324 -27.81 -18.09 6.12
C VAL A 324 -26.70 -18.79 5.36
N SER A 325 -27.06 -19.78 4.57
CA SER A 325 -26.16 -20.62 3.79
C SER A 325 -26.30 -20.36 2.30
N LEU A 326 -25.29 -20.77 1.52
CA LEU A 326 -25.39 -20.75 0.05
C LEU A 326 -26.57 -21.58 -0.47
N LYS A 327 -27.01 -22.61 0.26
CA LYS A 327 -28.13 -23.48 -0.16
C LYS A 327 -29.47 -22.74 -0.12
N ASP A 328 -29.60 -21.74 0.74
CA ASP A 328 -30.84 -20.96 0.88
C ASP A 328 -31.14 -20.11 -0.36
N PHE A 329 -30.14 -19.93 -1.23
CA PHE A 329 -30.25 -19.19 -2.49
C PHE A 329 -30.51 -20.08 -3.71
N LYS A 330 -30.55 -21.41 -3.55
CA LYS A 330 -30.83 -22.32 -4.68
C LYS A 330 -32.21 -22.06 -5.28
N GLY A 331 -32.30 -22.22 -6.60
CA GLY A 331 -33.51 -21.94 -7.37
C GLY A 331 -33.45 -20.62 -8.14
N ASN A 332 -32.65 -19.66 -7.67
CA ASN A 332 -32.45 -18.37 -8.32
C ASN A 332 -30.95 -18.07 -8.53
N PRO A 333 -30.55 -17.38 -9.60
CA PRO A 333 -29.19 -16.87 -9.72
C PRO A 333 -28.84 -15.95 -8.55
N THR A 334 -27.57 -15.94 -8.15
CA THR A 334 -27.10 -15.16 -7.00
C THR A 334 -25.94 -14.26 -7.39
N TYR A 335 -26.11 -12.95 -7.20
CA TYR A 335 -25.07 -11.94 -7.33
C TYR A 335 -24.57 -11.56 -5.94
N ILE A 336 -23.29 -11.82 -5.69
CA ILE A 336 -22.63 -11.56 -4.41
C ILE A 336 -21.78 -10.30 -4.54
N ASP A 337 -21.93 -9.38 -3.58
CA ASP A 337 -21.09 -8.20 -3.39
C ASP A 337 -20.30 -8.35 -2.08
N ILE A 338 -18.99 -8.43 -2.17
CA ILE A 338 -18.09 -8.56 -1.02
C ILE A 338 -17.49 -7.18 -0.73
N TRP A 339 -17.79 -6.65 0.46
CA TRP A 339 -17.56 -5.25 0.80
C TRP A 339 -17.17 -5.04 2.27
N ALA A 340 -16.91 -3.78 2.66
CA ALA A 340 -16.75 -3.39 4.05
C ALA A 340 -17.12 -1.92 4.27
N THR A 341 -17.46 -1.54 5.51
CA THR A 341 -17.84 -0.15 5.87
C THR A 341 -16.75 0.89 5.64
N TRP A 342 -15.49 0.48 5.60
CA TRP A 342 -14.33 1.33 5.34
C TRP A 342 -13.92 1.39 3.85
N CYS A 343 -14.58 0.60 2.99
CA CYS A 343 -14.26 0.54 1.56
C CYS A 343 -15.03 1.61 0.78
N ALA A 344 -14.42 2.77 0.55
CA ALA A 344 -15.05 3.85 -0.21
C ALA A 344 -15.55 3.42 -1.61
N PRO A 345 -14.76 2.70 -2.44
CA PRO A 345 -15.25 2.24 -3.74
C PRO A 345 -16.44 1.27 -3.64
N CYS A 346 -16.53 0.48 -2.56
CA CYS A 346 -17.68 -0.41 -2.35
C CYS A 346 -18.95 0.41 -2.05
N ILE A 347 -18.82 1.45 -1.23
CA ILE A 347 -19.94 2.33 -0.85
C ILE A 347 -20.49 3.07 -2.07
N GLU A 348 -19.62 3.48 -3.00
CA GLU A 348 -20.01 4.14 -4.25
C GLU A 348 -20.89 3.25 -5.15
N GLU A 349 -20.82 1.92 -5.01
CA GLU A 349 -21.60 0.97 -5.82
C GLU A 349 -23.02 0.73 -5.28
N ILE A 350 -23.30 1.07 -4.01
CA ILE A 350 -24.58 0.82 -3.35
C ILE A 350 -25.79 1.39 -4.13
N PRO A 351 -25.78 2.63 -4.65
CA PRO A 351 -26.90 3.16 -5.39
C PRO A 351 -27.22 2.36 -6.66
N SER A 352 -26.19 1.87 -7.35
CA SER A 352 -26.33 1.04 -8.55
C SER A 352 -26.83 -0.36 -8.19
N LEU A 353 -26.34 -0.94 -7.10
CA LEU A 353 -26.82 -2.23 -6.58
C LEU A 353 -28.32 -2.19 -6.27
N LYS A 354 -28.82 -1.14 -5.59
CA LYS A 354 -30.25 -0.97 -5.30
C LYS A 354 -31.11 -0.87 -6.56
N LYS A 355 -30.59 -0.25 -7.64
CA LYS A 355 -31.30 -0.19 -8.92
C LYS A 355 -31.41 -1.56 -9.57
N LEU A 356 -30.32 -2.34 -9.55
CA LEU A 356 -30.31 -3.70 -10.09
C LEU A 356 -31.23 -4.64 -9.30
N GLN A 357 -31.23 -4.56 -7.97
CA GLN A 357 -32.15 -5.31 -7.10
C GLN A 357 -33.61 -5.12 -7.49
N LYS A 358 -34.03 -3.88 -7.75
CA LYS A 358 -35.41 -3.58 -8.18
C LYS A 358 -35.72 -4.09 -9.60
N LYS A 359 -34.71 -4.15 -10.46
CA LYS A 359 -34.86 -4.52 -11.88
C LYS A 359 -34.85 -6.03 -12.10
N PHE A 360 -34.14 -6.78 -11.26
CA PHE A 360 -33.99 -8.23 -11.36
C PHE A 360 -34.49 -8.92 -10.08
N PRO A 361 -35.81 -8.96 -9.83
CA PRO A 361 -36.36 -9.53 -8.61
C PRO A 361 -36.11 -11.05 -8.47
N ASP A 362 -35.86 -11.74 -9.58
CA ASP A 362 -35.58 -13.18 -9.62
C ASP A 362 -34.09 -13.51 -9.38
N VAL A 363 -33.25 -12.50 -9.11
CA VAL A 363 -31.84 -12.66 -8.74
C VAL A 363 -31.68 -12.35 -7.25
N ASN A 364 -31.03 -13.25 -6.52
CA ASN A 364 -30.63 -13.00 -5.15
C ASN A 364 -29.44 -12.04 -5.14
N PHE A 365 -29.61 -10.85 -4.55
CA PHE A 365 -28.51 -9.92 -4.31
C PHE A 365 -28.05 -10.06 -2.86
N VAL A 366 -26.85 -10.59 -2.67
CA VAL A 366 -26.28 -10.92 -1.36
C VAL A 366 -25.04 -10.07 -1.11
N SER A 367 -25.11 -9.18 -0.14
CA SER A 367 -23.97 -8.37 0.27
C SER A 367 -23.28 -9.04 1.47
N ILE A 368 -22.00 -9.37 1.34
CA ILE A 368 -21.19 -10.04 2.36
C ILE A 368 -20.13 -9.06 2.87
N SER A 369 -20.27 -8.63 4.12
CA SER A 369 -19.28 -7.78 4.79
C SER A 369 -18.09 -8.60 5.28
N ILE A 370 -16.89 -8.05 5.07
CA ILE A 370 -15.63 -8.51 5.67
C ILE A 370 -15.13 -7.57 6.78
N ASP A 371 -16.01 -6.75 7.35
CA ASP A 371 -15.70 -5.91 8.50
C ASP A 371 -15.19 -6.76 9.68
N ASN A 372 -14.25 -6.19 10.44
CA ASN A 372 -13.69 -6.88 11.60
C ASN A 372 -14.76 -7.08 12.69
N GLN A 373 -14.60 -8.10 13.52
CA GLN A 373 -15.58 -8.42 14.57
C GLN A 373 -15.83 -7.25 15.54
N ASN A 374 -14.79 -6.47 15.88
CA ASN A 374 -14.94 -5.27 16.70
C ASN A 374 -15.69 -4.12 16.02
N LYS A 375 -16.10 -4.29 14.76
CA LYS A 375 -16.83 -3.33 13.91
C LYS A 375 -18.27 -3.76 13.58
N ILE A 376 -18.78 -4.84 14.18
CA ILE A 376 -20.17 -5.30 13.92
C ILE A 376 -21.21 -4.23 14.26
N ALA A 377 -21.02 -3.49 15.36
CA ALA A 377 -21.93 -2.40 15.72
C ALA A 377 -21.90 -1.27 14.68
N ASP A 378 -20.71 -0.92 14.19
CA ASP A 378 -20.52 0.07 13.13
C ASP A 378 -21.17 -0.41 11.82
N TRP A 379 -21.03 -1.69 11.48
CA TRP A 379 -21.68 -2.32 10.32
C TRP A 379 -23.21 -2.25 10.42
N LYS A 380 -23.81 -2.68 11.55
CA LYS A 380 -25.27 -2.62 11.74
C LYS A 380 -25.79 -1.19 11.64
N LYS A 381 -25.12 -0.24 12.29
CA LYS A 381 -25.44 1.18 12.18
C LYS A 381 -25.37 1.68 10.75
N PHE A 382 -24.34 1.28 9.99
CA PHE A 382 -24.22 1.63 8.58
C PHE A 382 -25.38 1.09 7.75
N LEU A 383 -25.85 -0.13 8.02
CA LEU A 383 -27.02 -0.70 7.34
C LEU A 383 -28.29 0.13 7.60
N ASP A 384 -28.48 0.59 8.84
CA ASP A 384 -29.58 1.49 9.21
C ASP A 384 -29.46 2.83 8.46
N ASP A 385 -28.31 3.50 8.57
CA ASP A 385 -28.05 4.81 7.99
C ASP A 385 -28.20 4.80 6.45
N LYS A 386 -27.87 3.68 5.80
CA LYS A 386 -27.97 3.51 4.35
C LYS A 386 -29.25 2.82 3.88
N ASN A 387 -30.18 2.49 4.77
CA ASN A 387 -31.41 1.77 4.47
C ASN A 387 -31.13 0.47 3.67
N LEU A 388 -30.29 -0.41 4.22
CA LEU A 388 -29.90 -1.69 3.64
C LEU A 388 -30.51 -2.90 4.35
N ASN A 389 -31.27 -2.68 5.43
CA ASN A 389 -31.85 -3.76 6.23
C ASN A 389 -32.86 -4.66 5.50
N GLU A 390 -33.43 -4.17 4.40
CA GLU A 390 -34.36 -4.95 3.55
C GLU A 390 -33.63 -5.84 2.53
N SER A 391 -32.32 -5.66 2.38
CA SER A 391 -31.48 -6.50 1.51
C SER A 391 -30.82 -7.63 2.30
N ILE A 392 -30.33 -8.66 1.59
CA ILE A 392 -29.62 -9.77 2.20
C ILE A 392 -28.21 -9.29 2.57
N GLN A 393 -27.98 -9.07 3.87
CA GLN A 393 -26.73 -8.58 4.42
C GLN A 393 -26.13 -9.64 5.32
N LEU A 394 -25.00 -10.21 4.91
CA LEU A 394 -24.26 -11.22 5.65
C LEU A 394 -22.92 -10.66 6.13
N ILE A 395 -22.30 -11.30 7.11
CA ILE A 395 -20.98 -10.91 7.63
C ILE A 395 -20.11 -12.13 7.90
N VAL A 396 -18.83 -12.01 7.57
CA VAL A 396 -17.80 -13.03 7.84
C VAL A 396 -17.28 -12.87 9.26
N PHE A 397 -17.68 -13.76 10.16
CA PHE A 397 -17.27 -13.76 11.57
C PHE A 397 -15.99 -14.59 11.79
N GLN A 398 -14.83 -13.95 11.91
CA GLN A 398 -13.53 -14.59 12.20
C GLN A 398 -13.13 -15.74 11.25
N ASP A 399 -13.95 -16.07 10.25
CA ASP A 399 -13.79 -17.24 9.42
C ASP A 399 -13.01 -16.88 8.16
N GLU A 400 -11.69 -17.04 8.25
CA GLU A 400 -10.81 -16.96 7.10
C GLU A 400 -11.15 -18.05 6.05
N THR A 401 -11.94 -19.08 6.39
CA THR A 401 -12.35 -20.12 5.43
C THR A 401 -13.16 -19.53 4.28
N PHE A 402 -14.11 -18.61 4.53
CA PHE A 402 -14.84 -17.96 3.45
C PHE A 402 -13.89 -17.22 2.49
N LYS A 403 -13.04 -16.34 3.04
CA LYS A 403 -12.08 -15.57 2.24
C LYS A 403 -11.14 -16.49 1.47
N ASN A 404 -10.61 -17.52 2.12
CA ASN A 404 -9.68 -18.48 1.53
C ASN A 404 -10.34 -19.32 0.43
N ASN A 405 -11.57 -19.80 0.65
CA ASN A 405 -12.28 -20.62 -0.32
C ASN A 405 -12.66 -19.84 -1.57
N TYR A 406 -12.98 -18.56 -1.40
CA TYR A 406 -13.35 -17.65 -2.49
C TYR A 406 -12.17 -16.82 -3.03
N GLY A 407 -10.94 -17.05 -2.56
CA GLY A 407 -9.74 -16.35 -3.05
C GLY A 407 -9.76 -14.83 -2.83
N ILE A 408 -10.43 -14.37 -1.75
CA ILE A 408 -10.63 -12.94 -1.47
C ILE A 408 -9.36 -12.34 -0.89
N SER A 409 -8.63 -11.61 -1.73
CA SER A 409 -7.40 -10.88 -1.39
C SER A 409 -7.57 -9.35 -1.48
N GLY A 410 -8.76 -8.87 -1.86
CA GLY A 410 -9.08 -7.45 -1.95
C GLY A 410 -10.58 -7.24 -2.20
N ILE A 411 -11.05 -6.01 -1.94
CA ILE A 411 -12.42 -5.56 -2.18
C ILE A 411 -12.41 -4.21 -2.92
N PRO A 412 -13.47 -3.84 -3.68
CA PRO A 412 -14.71 -4.59 -3.92
C PRO A 412 -14.48 -5.86 -4.74
N ARG A 413 -15.27 -6.91 -4.47
CA ARG A 413 -15.27 -8.15 -5.26
C ARG A 413 -16.70 -8.61 -5.51
N PHE A 414 -16.99 -9.02 -6.74
CA PHE A 414 -18.32 -9.47 -7.14
C PHE A 414 -18.27 -10.86 -7.74
N ILE A 415 -19.28 -11.67 -7.45
CA ILE A 415 -19.38 -13.06 -7.92
C ILE A 415 -20.80 -13.30 -8.41
N LEU A 416 -20.91 -14.00 -9.53
CA LEU A 416 -22.18 -14.43 -10.09
C LEU A 416 -22.27 -15.96 -10.10
N ILE A 417 -23.35 -16.47 -9.50
CA ILE A 417 -23.63 -17.90 -9.32
C ILE A 417 -24.97 -18.23 -9.99
N ASP A 418 -25.06 -19.39 -10.64
CA ASP A 418 -26.30 -19.88 -11.23
C ASP A 418 -27.29 -20.41 -10.17
N LYS A 419 -28.52 -20.71 -10.61
CA LYS A 419 -29.59 -21.25 -9.73
C LYS A 419 -29.29 -22.62 -9.12
N TYR A 420 -28.28 -23.34 -9.61
CA TYR A 420 -27.87 -24.65 -9.11
C TYR A 420 -26.74 -24.54 -8.07
N GLY A 421 -26.11 -23.36 -7.96
CA GLY A 421 -24.97 -23.10 -7.09
C GLY A 421 -23.62 -23.24 -7.78
N ASN A 422 -23.55 -23.13 -9.11
CA ASN A 422 -22.29 -23.14 -9.86
C ASN A 422 -21.85 -21.73 -10.27
N ILE A 423 -20.55 -21.51 -10.38
CA ILE A 423 -19.98 -20.23 -10.77
C ILE A 423 -20.32 -19.91 -12.23
N ILE A 424 -20.87 -18.73 -12.46
CA ILE A 424 -21.00 -18.13 -13.80
C ILE A 424 -19.79 -17.23 -14.06
N ASP A 425 -19.46 -16.39 -13.08
CA ASP A 425 -18.37 -15.42 -13.15
C ASP A 425 -17.83 -15.17 -11.73
N ALA A 426 -16.58 -15.56 -11.46
CA ALA A 426 -15.95 -15.35 -10.15
C ALA A 426 -15.40 -13.93 -9.98
N ASP A 427 -15.35 -13.13 -11.04
CA ASP A 427 -14.89 -11.74 -11.05
C ASP A 427 -15.91 -10.88 -11.81
N ALA A 428 -17.17 -10.99 -11.37
CA ALA A 428 -18.30 -10.38 -12.02
C ALA A 428 -18.15 -8.86 -12.10
N LYS A 429 -18.83 -8.25 -13.07
CA LYS A 429 -18.81 -6.79 -13.21
C LYS A 429 -19.45 -6.14 -11.99
N ARG A 430 -18.90 -4.99 -11.60
CA ARG A 430 -19.44 -4.14 -10.52
C ARG A 430 -20.83 -3.58 -10.86
N PRO A 431 -21.66 -3.21 -9.86
CA PRO A 431 -23.02 -2.72 -10.08
C PRO A 431 -23.15 -1.53 -11.03
N SER A 432 -22.21 -0.60 -11.00
CA SER A 432 -22.16 0.59 -11.86
C SER A 432 -21.79 0.32 -13.31
N ASN A 433 -21.29 -0.90 -13.61
CA ASN A 433 -20.89 -1.26 -14.97
C ASN A 433 -22.14 -1.66 -15.80
N PRO A 434 -22.41 -0.99 -16.93
CA PRO A 434 -23.61 -1.25 -17.73
C PRO A 434 -23.66 -2.66 -18.35
N ASP A 435 -22.52 -3.34 -18.48
CA ASP A 435 -22.48 -4.70 -19.01
C ASP A 435 -22.94 -5.75 -17.99
N LEU A 436 -22.96 -5.43 -16.69
CA LEU A 436 -23.53 -6.33 -15.67
C LEU A 436 -25.01 -6.58 -15.95
N GLU A 437 -25.76 -5.54 -16.29
CA GLU A 437 -27.18 -5.67 -16.62
C GLU A 437 -27.40 -6.67 -17.76
N LYS A 438 -26.52 -6.64 -18.78
CA LYS A 438 -26.55 -7.59 -19.89
C LYS A 438 -26.19 -9.01 -19.46
N GLN A 439 -25.33 -9.18 -18.44
CA GLN A 439 -25.03 -10.49 -17.86
C GLN A 439 -26.26 -11.02 -17.10
N LEU A 440 -26.87 -10.21 -16.23
CA LEU A 440 -28.03 -10.59 -15.43
C LEU A 440 -29.27 -10.93 -16.27
N SER A 441 -29.49 -10.21 -17.37
CA SER A 441 -30.64 -10.42 -18.28
C SER A 441 -30.61 -11.76 -19.03
N LYS A 442 -29.49 -12.50 -18.98
CA LYS A 442 -29.30 -13.77 -19.68
C LYS A 442 -29.46 -15.00 -18.78
N LEU A 443 -29.72 -14.79 -17.48
CA LEU A 443 -29.71 -15.83 -16.44
C LEU A 443 -31.00 -16.65 -16.35
#